data_AF-A0A3P6TGG2-F1
#
_entry.id   AF-A0A3P6TGG2-F1
#
_cell.length_a   1.000
_cell.length_b   1.000
_cell.length_c   1.000
_cell.angle_alpha   90.00
_cell.angle_beta   90.00
_cell.angle_gamma   90.00
#
_symmetry.space_group_name_H-M   'P 1'
#
loop_
_entity.id
_entity.type
_entity.pdbx_description
1 polymer ?
#
loop_
_entity_poly.entity_id
_entity_poly.type
_entity_poly.pdbx_seq_one_letter_code
_entity_poly.pdbx_strand_id
1 'polypeptide(L)'
;MDPHVNMVGHRSSAEQIPHRSKYYNPNDWPLSNFKEKFWEAPKVEGRCMNVEDMDSFMEINHKVCKGLLEDTVYLNALRDRHFDIAIHEIYDYCVVAVLEMIGIKNTIVVSAVGVTSHVQDIAGFPTNPSFIPG
;
A
#
# COMPACT_ATOMS: atom_id res chain seq x y z
N MET A 1 -0.50 -4.06 8.17
CA MET A 1 0.42 -5.18 8.47
C MET A 1 -0.24 -6.09 9.48
N ASP A 2 -0.29 -7.40 9.23
CA ASP A 2 -0.86 -8.38 10.16
C ASP A 2 0.04 -8.53 11.39
N PRO A 3 -0.48 -8.28 12.62
CA PRO A 3 0.29 -8.40 13.85
C PRO A 3 0.72 -9.84 14.18
N HIS A 4 0.24 -10.86 13.46
CA HIS A 4 0.55 -12.28 13.69
C HIS A 4 1.64 -12.84 12.78
N VAL A 5 2.18 -12.03 11.85
CA VAL A 5 3.29 -12.47 10.99
C VAL A 5 4.58 -12.46 11.79
N ASN A 6 5.08 -13.66 12.09
CA ASN A 6 6.36 -13.84 12.75
C ASN A 6 7.50 -13.63 11.74
N MET A 7 8.13 -12.45 11.77
CA MET A 7 9.19 -12.01 10.86
C MET A 7 10.54 -12.77 11.04
N VAL A 8 10.55 -13.97 11.61
CA VAL A 8 11.76 -14.72 11.94
C VAL A 8 12.54 -15.05 10.67
N GLY A 9 13.66 -14.35 10.50
CA GLY A 9 14.54 -14.43 9.32
C GLY A 9 14.78 -13.09 8.64
N HIS A 10 13.86 -12.13 8.79
CA HIS A 10 14.00 -10.76 8.25
C HIS A 10 14.79 -9.87 9.23
N ARG A 11 16.12 -9.85 9.12
CA ARG A 11 17.00 -8.87 9.79
C ARG A 11 16.95 -7.47 9.13
N SER A 12 15.89 -7.12 8.42
CA SER A 12 15.94 -6.15 7.31
C SER A 12 15.67 -4.68 7.66
N SER A 13 15.37 -4.32 8.91
CA SER A 13 15.17 -2.91 9.30
C SER A 13 16.05 -2.54 10.50
N ALA A 14 16.88 -1.50 10.35
CA ALA A 14 17.70 -0.96 11.43
C ALA A 14 16.85 -0.39 12.59
N GLU A 15 15.69 0.17 12.27
CA GLU A 15 14.71 0.68 13.22
C GLU A 15 13.29 0.49 12.64
N GLN A 16 12.31 0.24 13.51
CA GLN A 16 10.89 0.26 13.15
C GLN A 16 10.17 1.30 13.99
N ILE A 17 9.41 2.16 13.33
CA ILE A 17 8.69 3.26 13.97
C ILE A 17 7.20 3.07 13.66
N PRO A 18 6.46 2.35 14.52
CA PRO A 18 5.05 2.06 14.25
C PRO A 18 4.19 3.32 14.44
N HIS A 19 3.37 3.65 13.43
CA HIS A 19 2.30 4.64 13.57
C HIS A 19 0.99 3.93 13.97
N ARG A 20 0.29 4.48 14.96
CA ARG A 20 -1.06 4.04 15.34
C ARG A 20 -2.02 5.21 15.23
N SER A 21 -2.76 5.25 14.11
CA SER A 21 -3.78 6.27 13.91
C SER A 21 -4.93 6.11 14.91
N LYS A 22 -5.40 7.23 15.47
CA LYS A 22 -6.65 7.30 16.26
C LYS A 22 -7.90 6.94 15.45
N TYR A 23 -7.79 6.93 14.13
CA TYR A 23 -8.86 6.51 13.20
C TYR A 23 -8.76 5.03 12.81
N TYR A 24 -7.80 4.28 13.37
CA TYR A 24 -7.69 2.85 13.12
C TYR A 24 -8.90 2.10 13.69
N ASN A 25 -9.55 1.31 12.84
CA ASN A 25 -10.60 0.38 13.24
C ASN A 25 -10.29 -1.00 12.64
N PRO A 26 -10.15 -2.06 13.45
CA PRO A 26 -9.85 -3.40 12.96
C PRO A 26 -10.94 -3.96 12.03
N ASN A 27 -12.16 -3.46 12.13
CA ASN A 27 -13.28 -3.88 11.27
C ASN A 27 -13.30 -3.18 9.91
N ASP A 28 -12.46 -2.16 9.69
CA ASP A 28 -12.41 -1.45 8.41
C ASP A 28 -11.86 -2.34 7.29
N TRP A 29 -11.01 -3.31 7.62
CA TRP A 29 -10.61 -4.37 6.70
C TRP A 29 -11.53 -5.55 6.94
N PRO A 30 -12.58 -5.76 6.13
CA PRO A 30 -13.16 -7.07 6.06
C PRO A 30 -12.04 -7.98 5.55
N LEU A 31 -11.41 -8.73 6.46
CA LEU A 31 -10.73 -9.96 6.11
C LEU A 31 -11.81 -10.96 5.69
N SER A 32 -12.61 -10.59 4.69
CA SER A 32 -13.65 -11.42 4.11
C SER A 32 -12.91 -12.55 3.42
N ASN A 33 -12.82 -13.66 4.14
CA ASN A 33 -12.59 -15.01 3.64
C ASN A 33 -11.80 -15.05 2.31
N PHE A 34 -10.47 -14.90 2.37
CA PHE A 34 -9.54 -15.51 1.39
C PHE A 34 -9.65 -17.06 1.41
N LYS A 35 -10.84 -17.60 1.66
CA LYS A 35 -11.17 -19.03 1.71
C LYS A 35 -11.65 -19.54 0.36
N GLU A 36 -12.08 -18.64 -0.54
CA GLU A 36 -12.22 -19.04 -1.93
C GLU A 36 -10.82 -19.31 -2.46
N LYS A 37 -10.62 -20.53 -2.96
CA LYS A 37 -9.38 -20.85 -3.64
C LYS A 37 -9.24 -19.85 -4.77
N PHE A 38 -8.15 -19.10 -4.79
CA PHE A 38 -7.90 -18.06 -5.80
C PHE A 38 -8.14 -18.56 -7.24
N TRP A 39 -7.87 -19.85 -7.48
CA TRP A 39 -8.09 -20.56 -8.74
C TRP A 39 -9.55 -20.95 -9.05
N GLU A 40 -10.45 -20.86 -8.08
CA GLU A 40 -11.90 -21.09 -8.23
C GLU A 40 -12.69 -19.77 -8.33
N ALA A 41 -12.03 -18.63 -8.09
CA ALA A 41 -12.66 -17.32 -8.22
C ALA A 41 -13.13 -17.10 -9.66
N PRO A 42 -14.35 -16.58 -9.86
CA PRO A 42 -14.87 -16.31 -11.20
C PRO A 42 -13.92 -15.35 -11.93
N LYS A 43 -13.65 -15.63 -13.21
CA LYS A 43 -12.90 -14.72 -14.07
C LYS A 43 -13.70 -13.41 -14.18
N VAL A 44 -13.15 -12.33 -13.64
CA VAL A 44 -13.73 -10.99 -13.80
C VAL A 44 -13.08 -10.33 -15.01
N GLU A 45 -13.83 -10.20 -16.11
CA GLU A 45 -13.40 -9.41 -17.26
C GLU A 45 -13.68 -7.92 -16.98
N GLY A 46 -12.65 -7.08 -17.06
CA GLY A 46 -12.75 -5.65 -16.80
C GLY A 46 -12.06 -5.22 -15.50
N ARG A 47 -12.83 -4.80 -14.49
CA ARG A 47 -12.25 -4.31 -13.22
C ARG A 47 -11.92 -5.48 -12.28
N CYS A 48 -10.67 -5.55 -11.84
CA CYS A 48 -10.22 -6.51 -10.82
C CYS A 48 -10.77 -6.22 -9.42
N MET A 49 -11.34 -5.02 -9.19
CA MET A 49 -11.95 -4.62 -7.93
C MET A 49 -13.38 -4.13 -8.19
N ASN A 50 -14.31 -4.54 -7.32
CA ASN A 50 -15.67 -4.01 -7.38
C ASN A 50 -15.67 -2.53 -6.89
N VAL A 51 -16.72 -1.78 -7.20
CA VAL A 51 -16.79 -0.35 -6.83
C VAL A 51 -16.87 -0.16 -5.31
N GLU A 52 -17.54 -1.05 -4.59
CA GLU A 52 -17.69 -1.00 -3.13
C GLU A 52 -16.34 -1.25 -2.41
N ASP A 53 -15.50 -2.12 -2.97
CA ASP A 53 -14.13 -2.40 -2.52
C ASP A 53 -13.26 -1.16 -2.72
N MET A 54 -13.41 -0.50 -3.87
CA MET A 54 -12.68 0.74 -4.16
C MET A 54 -13.12 1.87 -3.21
N ASP A 55 -14.41 2.03 -2.96
CA ASP A 55 -14.91 3.03 -2.00
C ASP A 55 -14.39 2.75 -0.59
N SER A 56 -14.42 1.48 -0.16
CA SER A 56 -13.86 1.06 1.13
C SER A 56 -12.36 1.34 1.22
N PHE A 57 -11.61 1.02 0.17
CA PHE A 57 -10.18 1.28 0.07
C PHE A 57 -9.88 2.79 0.16
N MET A 58 -10.65 3.63 -0.53
CA MET A 58 -10.50 5.08 -0.49
C MET A 58 -10.78 5.66 0.90
N GLU A 59 -11.84 5.19 1.57
CA GLU A 59 -12.20 5.61 2.94
C GLU A 59 -11.11 5.24 3.96
N ILE A 60 -10.57 4.03 3.86
CA ILE A 60 -9.47 3.58 4.73
C ILE A 60 -8.23 4.45 4.51
N ASN A 61 -7.86 4.69 3.26
CA ASN A 61 -6.71 5.54 2.94
C ASN A 61 -6.89 6.97 3.45
N HIS A 62 -8.10 7.53 3.34
CA HIS A 62 -8.41 8.84 3.88
C HIS A 62 -8.24 8.87 5.42
N LYS A 63 -8.71 7.86 6.15
CA LYS A 63 -8.52 7.75 7.61
C LYS A 63 -7.04 7.62 8.02
N VAL A 64 -6.29 6.79 7.31
CA VAL A 64 -4.84 6.63 7.53
C VAL A 64 -4.13 7.95 7.31
N CYS A 65 -4.45 8.61 6.19
CA CYS A 65 -3.85 9.87 5.84
C CYS A 65 -4.13 10.97 6.88
N LYS A 66 -5.39 11.11 7.27
CA LYS A 66 -5.80 12.07 8.30
C LYS A 66 -5.07 11.80 9.62
N GLY A 67 -4.91 10.52 9.99
CA GLY A 67 -4.16 10.13 11.19
C GLY A 67 -2.70 10.56 11.15
N LEU A 68 -2.02 10.38 10.01
CA LEU A 68 -0.63 10.77 9.83
C LEU A 68 -0.44 12.30 9.85
N LEU A 69 -1.29 13.03 9.12
CA LEU A 69 -1.17 14.48 8.98
C LEU A 69 -1.47 15.23 10.29
N GLU A 70 -2.34 14.68 11.14
CA GLU A 70 -2.68 15.28 12.44
C GLU A 70 -1.68 14.92 13.55
N ASP A 71 -0.84 13.90 13.37
CA ASP A 71 0.13 13.43 14.37
C ASP A 71 1.47 14.18 14.26
N THR A 72 1.46 15.42 14.77
CA THR A 72 2.64 16.30 14.73
C THR A 72 3.83 15.73 15.51
N VAL A 73 3.59 14.97 16.58
CA VAL A 73 4.65 14.33 17.38
C VAL A 73 5.37 13.27 16.54
N TYR A 74 4.61 12.42 15.86
CA TYR A 74 5.16 11.41 14.96
C TYR A 74 5.91 12.04 13.77
N LEU A 75 5.32 13.06 13.14
CA LEU A 75 5.96 13.76 12.02
C LEU A 75 7.28 14.44 12.43
N ASN A 76 7.32 15.09 13.60
CA ASN A 76 8.55 15.66 14.14
C ASN A 76 9.60 14.58 14.40
N ALA A 77 9.21 13.44 15.00
CA ALA A 77 10.12 12.33 15.24
C ALA A 77 10.70 11.75 13.93
N LEU A 78 9.92 11.68 12.85
CA LEU A 78 10.42 11.26 11.54
C LEU A 78 11.39 12.29 10.94
N ARG A 79 11.08 13.58 11.05
CA ARG A 79 11.95 14.67 10.57
C ARG A 79 13.30 14.69 11.26
N ASP A 80 13.32 14.47 12.58
CA ASP A 80 14.53 14.53 13.40
C ASP A 80 15.51 13.36 13.12
N ARG A 81 15.07 12.34 12.36
CA ARG A 81 15.92 11.24 11.90
C ARG A 81 16.69 11.56 10.62
N HIS A 82 16.34 12.63 9.91
CA HIS A 82 17.07 13.11 8.74
C HIS A 82 17.29 12.03 7.65
N PHE A 83 16.24 11.31 7.28
CA PHE A 83 16.33 10.35 6.17
C PHE A 83 16.67 11.04 4.84
N ASP A 84 17.59 10.45 4.08
CA ASP A 84 18.01 10.99 2.78
C ASP A 84 17.08 10.60 1.62
N ILE A 85 16.47 9.42 1.72
CA ILE A 85 15.64 8.79 0.68
C ILE A 85 14.44 8.12 1.34
N ALA A 86 13.28 8.24 0.72
CA ALA A 86 12.08 7.47 1.08
C ALA A 86 11.66 6.53 -0.05
N ILE A 87 11.26 5.31 0.32
CA ILE A 87 10.64 4.34 -0.58
C ILE A 87 9.19 4.17 -0.12
N HIS A 88 8.23 4.33 -1.01
CA HIS A 88 6.81 4.25 -0.66
C HIS A 88 5.97 3.58 -1.75
N GLU A 89 4.84 3.02 -1.36
CA GLU A 89 3.93 2.37 -2.28
C GLU A 89 3.09 3.40 -3.05
N ILE A 90 2.74 3.10 -4.31
CA ILE A 90 1.93 3.97 -5.18
C ILE A 90 0.51 4.19 -4.65
N TYR A 91 0.02 3.24 -3.85
CA TYR A 91 -1.32 3.24 -3.27
C TYR A 91 -1.43 4.02 -1.95
N ASP A 92 -0.31 4.55 -1.44
CA ASP A 92 -0.30 5.41 -0.26
C ASP A 92 -0.57 6.88 -0.66
N TYR A 93 -1.84 7.28 -0.75
CA TYR A 93 -2.23 8.55 -1.38
C TYR A 93 -1.59 9.83 -0.85
N CYS A 94 -1.22 9.89 0.42
CA CYS A 94 -0.67 11.12 1.00
C CYS A 94 0.73 10.98 1.56
N VAL A 95 1.40 9.86 1.27
CA VAL A 95 2.79 9.68 1.68
C VAL A 95 3.68 10.77 1.08
N VAL A 96 3.42 11.19 -0.17
CA VAL A 96 4.17 12.28 -0.81
C VAL A 96 4.06 13.59 0.00
N ALA A 97 2.87 13.93 0.48
CA ALA A 97 2.66 15.11 1.32
C ALA A 97 3.38 14.98 2.67
N VAL A 98 3.32 13.80 3.30
CA VAL A 98 4.04 13.51 4.55
C VAL A 98 5.55 13.66 4.38
N LEU A 99 6.11 13.09 3.30
CA LEU A 99 7.53 13.13 2.98
C LEU A 99 8.03 14.57 2.74
N GLU A 100 7.24 15.37 2.04
CA GLU A 100 7.51 16.80 1.85
C GLU A 100 7.52 17.55 3.20
N MET A 101 6.54 17.28 4.06
CA MET A 101 6.45 17.91 5.40
C MET A 101 7.63 17.60 6.31
N ILE A 102 8.23 16.41 6.19
CA ILE A 102 9.42 16.01 6.96
C ILE A 102 10.73 16.32 6.24
N GLY A 103 10.67 16.96 5.06
CA GLY A 103 11.83 17.49 4.35
C GLY A 103 12.58 16.48 3.45
N ILE A 104 11.98 15.34 3.10
CA ILE A 104 12.59 14.34 2.23
C ILE A 104 12.28 14.66 0.77
N LYS A 105 13.33 14.99 -0.01
CA LYS A 105 13.19 15.37 -1.42
C LYS A 105 13.38 14.22 -2.41
N ASN A 106 14.10 13.18 -2.00
CA ASN A 106 14.40 12.04 -2.87
C ASN A 106 13.44 10.90 -2.52
N THR A 107 12.51 10.62 -3.42
CA THR A 107 11.51 9.56 -3.21
C THR A 107 11.55 8.54 -4.33
N ILE A 108 11.31 7.28 -3.98
CA ILE A 108 11.16 6.18 -4.92
C ILE A 108 9.76 5.62 -4.71
N VAL A 109 8.93 5.71 -5.74
CA VAL A 109 7.61 5.08 -5.76
C VAL A 109 7.78 3.63 -6.22
N VAL A 110 7.27 2.69 -5.44
CA VAL A 110 7.19 1.28 -5.79
C VAL A 110 5.74 0.84 -5.92
N SER A 111 5.52 -0.28 -6.60
CA SER A 111 4.22 -0.92 -6.70
C SER A 111 4.37 -2.39 -6.34
N ALA A 112 3.67 -2.84 -5.30
CA ALA A 112 3.53 -4.25 -4.98
C ALA A 112 2.61 -4.97 -5.97
N VAL A 113 1.78 -4.23 -6.69
CA VAL A 113 0.95 -4.74 -7.78
C VAL A 113 1.79 -4.80 -9.06
N GLY A 114 1.75 -5.93 -9.74
CA GLY A 114 2.42 -6.10 -11.04
C GLY A 114 1.90 -5.12 -12.09
N VAL A 115 2.67 -4.92 -13.15
CA VAL A 115 2.27 -4.03 -14.25
C VAL A 115 0.98 -4.56 -14.89
N THR A 116 -0.12 -3.81 -14.75
CA THR A 116 -1.39 -4.13 -15.41
C THR A 116 -1.22 -4.11 -16.92
N SER A 117 -1.97 -4.92 -17.65
CA SER A 117 -1.95 -4.95 -19.13
C SER A 117 -2.06 -3.56 -19.75
N HIS A 118 -2.92 -2.69 -19.18
CA HIS A 118 -3.07 -1.31 -19.64
C HIS A 118 -1.78 -0.48 -19.52
N VAL A 119 -1.01 -0.66 -18.43
CA VAL A 119 0.29 0.02 -18.27
C VAL A 119 1.32 -0.56 -19.24
N GLN A 120 1.28 -1.87 -19.54
CA GLN A 120 2.15 -2.48 -20.56
C GLN A 120 1.86 -1.91 -21.96
N ASP A 121 0.58 -1.76 -22.31
CA ASP A 121 0.13 -1.18 -23.57
C ASP A 121 0.62 0.27 -23.74
N ILE A 122 0.47 1.09 -22.69
CA ILE A 122 0.94 2.49 -22.69
C ILE A 122 2.46 2.56 -22.81
N ALA A 123 3.18 1.68 -22.10
CA ALA A 123 4.63 1.68 -22.05
C ALA A 123 5.30 0.94 -23.23
N GLY A 124 4.52 0.36 -24.14
CA GLY A 124 5.00 -0.19 -25.40
C GLY A 124 5.78 -1.51 -25.27
N PHE A 125 5.60 -2.25 -24.18
CA PHE A 125 6.17 -3.59 -24.04
C PHE A 125 5.07 -4.66 -24.11
N PRO A 126 5.37 -5.84 -24.69
CA PRO A 126 4.35 -6.86 -24.91
C PRO A 126 3.70 -7.25 -23.59
N THR A 127 2.37 -7.39 -23.62
CA THR A 127 1.64 -7.94 -22.49
C THR A 127 2.21 -9.33 -22.19
N ASN A 128 2.43 -9.62 -20.91
CA ASN A 128 2.98 -10.93 -20.54
C ASN A 128 2.00 -11.99 -21.08
N PRO A 129 2.45 -12.95 -21.91
CA PRO A 129 1.58 -14.03 -22.33
C PRO A 129 1.19 -14.78 -21.05
N SER A 130 -0.04 -14.57 -20.59
CA SER A 130 -0.60 -15.35 -19.51
C SER A 130 -0.51 -16.81 -19.97
N PHE A 131 0.21 -17.64 -19.21
CA PHE A 131 0.20 -19.07 -19.46
C PHE A 131 -1.25 -19.54 -19.27
N ILE A 132 -1.90 -19.91 -20.35
CA ILE A 132 -3.17 -20.64 -20.34
C ILE A 132 -2.77 -22.11 -20.47
N PRO A 133 -2.68 -22.90 -19.38
CA PRO A 133 -2.64 -24.34 -19.53
C PRO A 133 -3.95 -24.76 -20.19
N GLY A 134 -3.83 -25.41 -21.35
CA GLY A 134 -4.93 -26.13 -21.99
C GLY A 134 -5.32 -27.38 -21.22
#